data_AF-A0A951HX23-F1
#
_entry.id   AF-A0A951HX23-F1
#
_cell.length_a   1.000
_cell.length_b   1.000
_cell.length_c   1.000
_cell.angle_alpha   90.00
_cell.angle_beta   90.00
_cell.angle_gamma   90.00
#
_symmetry.space_group_name_H-M   'P 1'
#
loop_
_entity.id
_entity.type
_entity.pdbx_description
1 polymer ?
#
loop_
_entity_poly.entity_id
_entity_poly.type
_entity_poly.pdbx_seq_one_letter_code
_entity_poly.pdbx_strand_id
1 'polypeptide(L)'
;MSKKSSSPKTPLAQLITDRLQELGLKQVDFCRQTGFDQGLLSKLQTSVITTINLESALRLADGLKVAPGDILTLLGKTDAHILIKKLYGNNVCAQCAGENVTPEPVRWITRAAEQAFTLGRDVSPVLMLLQHLSTARRTSAEAERLRIGGHS
;
A
#
# COMPACT_ATOMS: atom_id res chain seq x y z
N MET A 1 -36.61 -19.11 -16.12
CA MET A 1 -35.99 -18.43 -14.96
C MET A 1 -34.76 -19.22 -14.56
N SER A 2 -33.57 -18.84 -15.04
CA SER A 2 -32.34 -19.61 -14.79
C SER A 2 -31.75 -19.23 -13.44
N LYS A 3 -31.81 -20.16 -12.48
CA LYS A 3 -31.11 -20.07 -11.19
C LYS A 3 -29.61 -20.05 -11.46
N LYS A 4 -28.96 -18.88 -11.30
CA LYS A 4 -27.49 -18.81 -11.28
C LYS A 4 -27.00 -19.48 -10.00
N SER A 5 -26.27 -20.57 -10.15
CA SER A 5 -25.52 -21.23 -9.09
C SER A 5 -24.58 -20.22 -8.45
N SER A 6 -24.81 -19.86 -7.19
CA SER A 6 -23.90 -19.05 -6.41
C SER A 6 -22.69 -19.90 -6.05
N SER A 7 -21.62 -19.77 -6.82
CA SER A 7 -20.29 -20.21 -6.40
C SER A 7 -20.01 -19.68 -4.99
N PRO A 8 -19.34 -20.45 -4.12
CA PRO A 8 -18.97 -19.95 -2.79
C PRO A 8 -18.12 -18.70 -2.96
N LYS A 9 -18.62 -17.56 -2.46
CA LYS A 9 -17.90 -16.28 -2.51
C LYS A 9 -16.66 -16.39 -1.64
N THR A 10 -15.54 -15.91 -2.16
CA THR A 10 -14.32 -15.75 -1.36
C THR A 10 -14.54 -14.72 -0.25
N PRO A 11 -13.80 -14.80 0.87
CA PRO A 11 -13.86 -13.79 1.92
C PRO A 11 -13.59 -12.36 1.40
N LEU A 12 -12.70 -12.23 0.40
CA LEU A 12 -12.43 -10.95 -0.27
C LEU A 12 -13.66 -10.47 -1.06
N ALA A 13 -14.30 -11.34 -1.84
CA ALA A 13 -15.51 -10.98 -2.58
C ALA A 13 -16.66 -10.52 -1.67
N GLN A 14 -16.79 -11.17 -0.51
CA GLN A 14 -17.76 -10.81 0.51
C GLN A 14 -17.42 -9.44 1.11
N LEU A 15 -16.18 -9.24 1.57
CA LEU A 15 -15.70 -7.96 2.11
C LEU A 15 -15.93 -6.79 1.13
N ILE A 16 -15.60 -6.98 -0.16
CA ILE A 16 -15.81 -5.95 -1.19
C ILE A 16 -17.29 -5.61 -1.30
N THR A 17 -18.16 -6.63 -1.34
CA THR A 17 -19.60 -6.44 -1.50
C THR A 17 -20.19 -5.69 -0.30
N ASP A 18 -19.84 -6.10 0.91
CA ASP A 18 -20.36 -5.51 2.14
C ASP A 18 -19.89 -4.05 2.28
N ARG A 19 -18.61 -3.77 2.03
CA ARG A 19 -18.08 -2.40 2.09
C ARG A 19 -18.67 -1.48 1.04
N LEU A 20 -18.90 -1.95 -0.19
CA LEU A 20 -19.59 -1.15 -1.20
C LEU A 20 -21.03 -0.83 -0.78
N GLN A 21 -21.73 -1.79 -0.19
CA GLN A 21 -23.09 -1.60 0.32
C GLN A 21 -23.12 -0.62 1.50
N GLU A 22 -22.22 -0.76 2.46
CA GLU A 22 -22.09 0.16 3.61
C GLU A 22 -21.77 1.59 3.20
N LEU A 23 -20.94 1.75 2.16
CA LEU A 23 -20.61 3.07 1.60
C LEU A 23 -21.71 3.62 0.67
N GLY A 24 -22.76 2.84 0.38
CA GLY A 24 -23.81 3.22 -0.56
C GLY A 24 -23.30 3.40 -2.00
N LEU A 25 -22.18 2.77 -2.36
CA LEU A 25 -21.51 2.92 -3.65
C LEU A 25 -21.88 1.79 -4.60
N LYS A 26 -22.25 2.14 -5.84
CA LYS A 26 -22.29 1.17 -6.93
C LYS A 26 -20.87 0.88 -7.40
N GLN A 27 -20.67 -0.30 -7.98
CA GLN A 27 -19.39 -0.72 -8.53
C GLN A 27 -18.82 0.30 -9.54
N VAL A 28 -19.67 0.82 -10.44
CA VAL A 28 -19.27 1.82 -11.45
C VAL A 28 -18.81 3.12 -10.80
N ASP A 29 -19.53 3.59 -9.77
CA ASP A 29 -19.18 4.81 -9.06
C ASP A 29 -17.86 4.66 -8.30
N PHE A 30 -17.66 3.51 -7.65
CA PHE A 30 -16.40 3.17 -7.01
C PHE A 30 -15.23 3.20 -8.00
N CYS A 31 -15.36 2.54 -9.14
CA CYS A 31 -14.29 2.48 -10.15
C CYS A 31 -13.95 3.86 -10.69
N ARG A 32 -14.97 4.69 -10.93
CA ARG A 32 -14.80 6.08 -11.38
C ARG A 32 -14.11 6.97 -10.34
N GLN A 33 -14.42 6.80 -9.06
CA GLN A 33 -13.83 7.61 -7.98
C GLN A 33 -12.39 7.21 -7.65
N THR A 34 -12.08 5.92 -7.73
CA THR A 34 -10.80 5.36 -7.26
C THR A 34 -9.81 5.08 -8.40
N GLY A 35 -10.27 5.15 -9.66
CA GLY A 35 -9.50 4.70 -10.81
C GLY A 35 -9.24 3.18 -10.82
N PHE A 36 -10.01 2.41 -10.04
CA PHE A 36 -9.90 0.95 -10.02
C PHE A 36 -10.57 0.34 -11.27
N ASP A 37 -9.96 -0.70 -11.83
CA ASP A 37 -10.48 -1.34 -13.04
C ASP A 37 -11.79 -2.10 -12.78
N GLN A 38 -12.83 -1.74 -13.52
CA GLN A 38 -14.17 -2.32 -13.36
C GLN A 38 -14.20 -3.82 -13.71
N GLY A 39 -13.42 -4.26 -14.69
CA GLY A 39 -13.32 -5.67 -15.07
C GLY A 39 -12.70 -6.52 -13.96
N LEU A 40 -11.63 -6.03 -13.34
CA LEU A 40 -10.98 -6.65 -12.19
C LEU A 40 -11.91 -6.70 -10.99
N LEU A 41 -12.63 -5.61 -10.69
CA LEU A 41 -13.54 -5.58 -9.54
C LEU A 41 -14.68 -6.59 -9.70
N SER A 42 -15.24 -6.68 -10.91
CA SER A 42 -16.28 -7.66 -11.23
C SER A 42 -15.77 -9.09 -11.07
N LYS A 43 -14.56 -9.39 -11.57
CA LYS A 43 -13.94 -10.71 -11.41
C LYS A 43 -13.62 -11.05 -9.95
N LEU A 44 -13.22 -10.08 -9.13
CA LEU A 44 -13.01 -10.27 -7.70
C LEU A 44 -14.32 -10.56 -6.96
N GLN A 45 -15.37 -9.76 -7.19
CA GLN A 45 -16.68 -9.96 -6.54
C GLN A 45 -17.37 -11.27 -6.95
N THR A 46 -17.11 -11.74 -8.17
CA THR A 46 -17.56 -13.05 -8.64
C THR A 46 -16.63 -14.20 -8.27
N SER A 47 -15.52 -13.91 -7.58
CA SER A 47 -14.48 -14.89 -7.19
C SER A 47 -13.84 -15.63 -8.38
N VAL A 48 -13.90 -15.05 -9.59
CA VAL A 48 -13.21 -15.55 -10.80
C VAL A 48 -11.70 -15.38 -10.65
N ILE A 49 -11.27 -14.30 -10.02
CA ILE A 49 -9.87 -14.07 -9.65
C ILE A 49 -9.77 -13.87 -8.14
N THR A 50 -8.65 -14.30 -7.58
CA THR A 50 -8.31 -14.14 -6.15
C THR A 50 -6.98 -13.41 -5.97
N THR A 51 -6.38 -12.94 -7.07
CA THR A 51 -5.08 -12.30 -7.08
C THR A 51 -5.14 -11.01 -7.91
N ILE A 52 -4.47 -9.97 -7.40
CA ILE A 52 -4.25 -8.68 -8.07
C ILE A 52 -2.87 -8.17 -7.73
N ASN A 53 -2.31 -7.25 -8.50
CA ASN A 53 -1.02 -6.65 -8.18
C ASN A 53 -1.12 -5.78 -6.90
N LEU A 54 0.03 -5.35 -6.37
CA LEU A 54 0.07 -4.58 -5.13
C LEU A 54 -0.62 -3.22 -5.27
N GLU A 55 -0.38 -2.50 -6.37
CA GLU A 55 -0.99 -1.20 -6.64
C GLU A 55 -2.52 -1.27 -6.62
N SER A 56 -3.10 -2.25 -7.32
CA SER A 56 -4.54 -2.51 -7.31
C SER A 56 -5.01 -2.86 -5.90
N ALA A 57 -4.30 -3.71 -5.15
CA ALA A 57 -4.68 -4.04 -3.77
C ALA A 57 -4.73 -2.80 -2.86
N LEU A 58 -3.78 -1.88 -3.02
CA LEU A 58 -3.74 -0.62 -2.26
C LEU A 58 -4.86 0.32 -2.67
N ARG A 59 -5.13 0.48 -3.97
CA ARG A 59 -6.29 1.27 -4.46
C ARG A 59 -7.61 0.71 -3.98
N LEU A 60 -7.75 -0.63 -3.98
CA LEU A 60 -8.93 -1.30 -3.46
C LEU A 60 -9.13 -0.99 -1.97
N ALA A 61 -8.06 -1.10 -1.17
CA ALA A 61 -8.11 -0.80 0.26
C ALA A 61 -8.50 0.66 0.53
N ASP A 62 -7.87 1.62 -0.14
CA ASP A 62 -8.19 3.04 0.01
C ASP A 62 -9.62 3.36 -0.43
N GLY A 63 -10.06 2.80 -1.56
CA GLY A 63 -11.41 2.97 -2.07
C GLY A 63 -12.48 2.43 -1.11
N LEU A 64 -12.24 1.25 -0.53
CA LEU A 64 -13.18 0.60 0.41
C LEU A 64 -13.07 1.16 1.83
N LYS A 65 -12.14 2.08 2.07
CA LYS A 65 -11.83 2.66 3.39
C LYS A 65 -11.55 1.55 4.42
N VAL A 66 -10.71 0.60 4.05
CA VAL A 66 -10.23 -0.50 4.90
C VAL A 66 -8.70 -0.49 4.97
N ALA A 67 -8.13 -1.12 5.99
CA ALA A 67 -6.68 -1.17 6.12
C ALA A 67 -6.08 -2.03 4.98
N PRO A 68 -4.98 -1.60 4.33
CA PRO A 68 -4.29 -2.40 3.32
C PRO A 68 -3.92 -3.81 3.80
N GLY A 69 -3.63 -3.95 5.10
CA GLY A 69 -3.32 -5.24 5.71
C GLY A 69 -4.46 -6.26 5.59
N ASP A 70 -5.71 -5.81 5.70
CA ASP A 70 -6.87 -6.71 5.63
C ASP A 70 -7.03 -7.27 4.21
N ILE A 71 -6.94 -6.40 3.20
CA ILE A 71 -6.96 -6.80 1.79
C ILE A 71 -5.78 -7.72 1.45
N LEU A 72 -4.57 -7.36 1.87
CA LEU A 72 -3.37 -8.16 1.59
C LEU A 72 -3.42 -9.52 2.29
N THR A 73 -3.97 -9.60 3.50
CA THR A 73 -4.16 -10.88 4.21
C THR A 73 -5.14 -11.78 3.45
N LEU A 74 -6.26 -11.22 2.98
CA LEU A 74 -7.25 -11.97 2.20
C LEU A 74 -6.75 -12.39 0.82
N LEU A 75 -5.75 -11.69 0.27
CA LEU A 75 -5.05 -12.05 -0.97
C LEU A 75 -3.90 -13.04 -0.73
N GLY A 76 -3.61 -13.45 0.51
CA GLY A 76 -2.46 -14.29 0.85
C GLY A 76 -1.11 -13.59 0.69
N LYS A 77 -1.08 -12.25 0.70
CA LYS A 77 0.10 -11.41 0.47
C LYS A 77 0.63 -10.76 1.76
N THR A 78 0.66 -11.52 2.85
CA THR A 78 1.14 -11.05 4.15
C THR A 78 2.61 -10.59 4.10
N ASP A 79 3.45 -11.24 3.29
CA ASP A 79 4.84 -10.83 3.08
C ASP A 79 4.95 -9.43 2.49
N ALA A 80 4.07 -9.08 1.54
CA ALA A 80 4.02 -7.74 0.97
C ALA A 80 3.61 -6.70 2.03
N HIS A 81 2.68 -7.04 2.92
CA HIS A 81 2.31 -6.18 4.05
C HIS A 81 3.48 -5.95 5.01
N ILE A 82 4.24 -7.00 5.32
CA ILE A 82 5.44 -6.91 6.16
C ILE A 82 6.50 -6.02 5.50
N LEU A 83 6.73 -6.19 4.20
CA LEU A 83 7.68 -5.37 3.43
C LEU A 83 7.25 -3.91 3.38
N ILE A 84 5.97 -3.61 3.16
CA ILE A 84 5.44 -2.24 3.16
C ILE A 84 5.62 -1.59 4.53
N LYS A 85 5.30 -2.32 5.62
CA LYS A 85 5.56 -1.85 6.99
C LYS A 85 7.04 -1.56 7.24
N LYS A 86 7.94 -2.43 6.77
CA LYS A 86 9.40 -2.25 6.91
C LYS A 86 9.92 -1.06 6.09
N LEU A 87 9.42 -0.87 4.87
CA LEU A 87 9.89 0.16 3.94
C LEU A 87 9.32 1.55 4.24
N TYR A 88 8.08 1.62 4.72
CA TYR A 88 7.33 2.86 4.91
C TYR A 88 6.89 3.09 6.36
N GLY A 89 7.57 2.44 7.31
CA GLY A 89 7.29 2.50 8.74
C GLY A 89 6.92 3.92 9.19
N ASN A 90 5.69 4.04 9.70
CA ASN A 90 5.01 5.21 10.28
C ASN A 90 4.35 6.24 9.35
N ASN A 91 4.54 6.22 8.03
CA ASN A 91 3.98 7.29 7.16
C ASN A 91 2.77 6.90 6.28
N VAL A 92 2.44 5.61 6.16
CA VAL A 92 1.39 5.14 5.22
C VAL A 92 0.09 4.71 5.94
N CYS A 93 0.13 4.51 7.26
CA CYS A 93 -1.03 4.08 8.01
C CYS A 93 -0.99 4.62 9.44
N ALA A 94 -1.65 5.75 9.69
CA ALA A 94 -1.82 6.30 11.04
C ALA A 94 -2.52 5.31 12.00
N GLN A 95 -3.37 4.43 11.44
CA GLN A 95 -4.09 3.38 12.18
C GLN A 95 -3.24 2.14 12.49
N CYS A 96 -2.03 2.05 11.94
CA CYS A 96 -1.12 0.92 12.12
C CYS A 96 0.06 1.26 13.05
N ALA A 97 0.00 2.40 13.75
CA ALA A 97 1.01 2.92 14.66
C ALA A 97 1.11 2.10 15.97
N GLY A 98 1.22 0.78 15.85
CA GLY A 98 1.70 -0.08 16.92
C GLY A 98 3.20 0.07 17.03
N GLU A 99 3.60 1.02 17.87
CA GLU A 99 4.86 1.09 18.63
C GLU A 99 6.01 0.25 18.05
N ASN A 100 6.59 0.69 16.93
CA ASN A 100 7.92 0.23 16.53
C ASN A 100 8.74 1.39 16.00
N VAL A 101 9.85 1.58 16.72
CA VAL A 101 10.83 2.65 16.73
C VAL A 101 11.24 3.08 15.32
N THR A 102 10.85 4.30 14.94
CA THR A 102 11.50 5.02 13.84
C THR A 102 13.02 4.98 14.08
N PRO A 103 13.86 4.53 13.12
CA PRO A 103 15.30 4.43 13.33
C PRO A 103 15.88 5.77 13.79
N GLU A 104 16.80 5.72 14.76
CA GLU A 104 17.33 6.92 15.45
C GLU A 104 17.84 8.00 14.47
N PRO A 105 18.56 7.68 13.38
CA PRO A 105 19.01 8.70 12.43
C PRO A 105 17.87 9.43 11.72
N VAL A 106 16.76 8.72 11.45
CA VAL A 106 15.57 9.29 10.80
C VAL A 106 14.85 10.21 11.78
N ARG A 107 14.75 9.82 13.06
CA ARG A 107 14.16 10.66 14.11
C ARG A 107 14.91 11.98 14.27
N TRP A 108 16.25 11.93 14.25
CA TRP A 108 17.07 13.12 14.38
C TRP A 108 16.88 14.07 13.19
N ILE A 109 16.90 13.55 11.95
CA ILE A 109 16.71 14.39 10.76
C ILE A 109 15.31 15.03 10.75
N THR A 110 14.26 14.27 11.06
CA THR A 110 12.90 14.80 11.14
C THR A 110 12.81 15.92 12.17
N ARG A 111 13.34 15.71 13.38
CA ARG A 111 13.33 16.74 14.43
C ARG A 111 14.13 17.98 14.03
N ALA A 112 15.29 17.81 13.42
CA ALA A 112 16.12 18.93 12.96
C ALA A 112 15.42 19.74 11.86
N ALA A 113 14.71 19.07 10.94
CA ALA A 113 13.94 19.72 9.89
C ALA A 113 12.74 20.51 10.45
N GLU A 114 12.01 19.94 11.42
CA GLU A 114 10.89 20.61 12.10
C GLU A 114 11.37 21.85 12.89
N GLN A 115 12.52 21.76 13.55
CA GLN A 115 13.14 22.89 14.25
C GLN A 115 13.60 23.98 13.28
N ALA A 116 14.20 23.61 12.14
CA ALA A 116 14.58 24.58 11.12
C ALA A 116 13.37 25.31 10.52
N PHE A 117 12.28 24.57 10.25
CA PHE A 117 11.04 25.13 9.72
C PHE A 117 10.38 26.11 10.70
N THR A 118 10.28 25.74 11.99
CA THR A 118 9.70 26.61 13.03
C THR A 118 10.52 27.87 13.28
N LEU A 119 11.83 27.84 13.00
CA LEU A 119 12.72 28.99 13.06
C LEU A 119 12.71 29.83 11.75
N GLY A 120 11.83 29.54 10.80
CA GLY A 120 11.71 30.25 9.52
C GLY A 120 12.93 30.05 8.60
N ARG A 121 13.71 28.98 8.81
CA ARG A 121 14.89 28.68 8.01
C ARG A 121 14.52 27.80 6.82
N ASP A 122 15.23 28.00 5.72
CA ASP A 122 15.08 27.20 4.52
C ASP A 122 15.49 25.73 4.78
N VAL A 123 14.56 24.81 4.54
CA VAL A 123 14.73 23.37 4.71
C VAL A 123 15.19 22.67 3.43
N SER A 124 15.30 23.40 2.31
CA SER A 124 15.74 22.88 1.01
C SER A 124 17.07 22.10 1.06
N PRO A 125 18.10 22.51 1.83
CA PRO A 125 19.34 21.75 1.94
C PRO A 125 19.16 20.37 2.58
N VAL A 126 18.27 20.24 3.56
CA VAL A 126 17.96 18.96 4.23
C VAL A 126 17.23 18.03 3.27
N LEU A 127 16.28 18.57 2.50
CA LEU A 127 15.56 17.82 1.48
C LEU A 127 16.51 17.32 0.38
N MET A 128 17.42 18.17 -0.08
CA MET A 128 18.45 17.78 -1.04
C MET A 128 19.36 16.66 -0.51
N LEU A 129 19.79 16.76 0.75
CA LEU A 129 20.63 15.73 1.37
C LEU A 129 19.89 14.40 1.50
N LEU A 130 18.63 14.43 1.93
CA LEU A 130 17.78 13.24 2.01
C LEU A 130 17.57 12.60 0.63
N GLN A 131 17.37 13.41 -0.41
CA GLN A 131 17.22 12.95 -1.78
C GLN A 131 18.52 12.30 -2.29
N HIS A 132 19.67 12.88 -1.98
CA HIS A 132 20.97 12.31 -2.32
C HIS A 132 21.20 10.96 -1.62
N LEU A 133 20.94 10.89 -0.32
CA LEU A 133 21.07 9.65 0.48
C LEU A 133 20.09 8.55 0.00
N SER A 134 18.87 8.92 -0.36
CA SER A 134 17.91 7.97 -0.95
C SER A 134 18.40 7.44 -2.30
N THR A 135 19.00 8.31 -3.13
CA THR A 135 19.53 7.92 -4.44
C THR A 135 20.73 6.99 -4.28
N ALA A 136 21.65 7.31 -3.38
CA ALA A 136 22.83 6.49 -3.07
C ALA A 136 22.47 5.09 -2.54
N ARG A 137 21.39 4.96 -1.75
CA ARG A 137 20.90 3.64 -1.31
C ARG A 137 20.36 2.80 -2.46
N ARG A 138 19.66 3.42 -3.43
CA ARG A 138 19.12 2.71 -4.59
C ARG A 138 20.25 2.18 -5.48
N THR A 139 21.26 3.01 -5.75
CA THR A 139 22.43 2.59 -6.55
C THR A 139 23.24 1.50 -5.86
N SER A 140 23.40 1.57 -4.54
CA SER A 140 24.07 0.51 -3.78
C SER A 140 23.30 -0.81 -3.78
N ALA A 141 21.96 -0.78 -3.67
CA ALA A 141 21.13 -1.98 -3.73
C ALA A 141 21.08 -2.60 -5.15
N GLU A 142 21.17 -1.77 -6.18
CA GLU A 142 21.25 -2.21 -7.58
C GLU A 142 22.61 -2.84 -7.91
N ALA A 143 23.71 -2.26 -7.41
CA ALA A 143 25.05 -2.82 -7.53
C ALA A 143 25.19 -4.18 -6.82
N GLU A 144 24.53 -4.36 -5.67
CA GLU A 144 24.55 -5.62 -4.92
C GLU A 144 23.78 -6.74 -5.66
N ARG A 145 22.66 -6.39 -6.33
CA ARG A 145 21.90 -7.35 -7.17
C ARG A 145 22.70 -7.83 -8.38
N LEU A 146 23.47 -6.94 -9.00
CA LEU A 146 24.36 -7.29 -10.12
C LEU A 146 25.50 -8.22 -9.70
N ARG A 147 25.96 -8.15 -8.44
CA ARG A 147 26.99 -9.05 -7.91
C ARG A 147 26.49 -10.47 -7.63
N ILE A 148 25.24 -10.62 -7.19
CA ILE A 148 24.67 -11.93 -6.83
C ILE A 148 24.18 -12.71 -8.07
N GLY A 149 23.83 -12.04 -9.16
CA GLY A 149 23.36 -12.68 -10.41
C GLY A 149 24.45 -13.15 -11.39
N GLY A 150 25.73 -13.07 -11.02
CA GLY A 150 26.87 -13.27 -11.92
C GLY A 150 27.64 -14.59 -11.74
N HIS A 151 27.04 -15.63 -11.16
CA HIS A 151 27.60 -16.99 -11.17
C HIS A 151 26.59 -17.96 -11.77
N SER A 152 26.67 -18.10 -13.09
CA SER A 152 26.24 -19.27 -13.85
C SER A 152 27.40 -19.71 -14.73
#